data_AF-A0A119UST2-F1
#
_entry.id   AF-A0A119UST2-F1
#
_cell.length_a   1.000
_cell.length_b   1.000
_cell.length_c   1.000
_cell.angle_alpha   90.00
_cell.angle_beta   90.00
_cell.angle_gamma   90.00
#
_symmetry.space_group_name_H-M   'P 1'
#
loop_
_entity.id
_entity.type
_entity.pdbx_description
1 polymer ?
#
loop_
_entity_poly.entity_id
_entity_poly.type
_entity_poly.pdbx_seq_one_letter_code
_entity_poly.pdbx_strand_id
1 'polypeptide(L)'
;MKRLRLTIAIAAASLSIAAFSEGAAAQSKTRQEVLQELLQARHDGVIPSTKQDYPPSPALVERNREIHRATVHGGEQAPMFDAHDERVTVR
;
A
#
# COMPACT_ATOMS: atom_id res chain seq x y z
N MET A 1 6.88 45.60 -44.54
CA MET A 1 6.29 44.33 -44.03
C MET A 1 7.37 43.45 -43.40
N LYS A 2 7.72 43.64 -42.12
CA LYS A 2 8.67 42.76 -41.38
C LYS A 2 8.67 43.06 -39.87
N ARG A 3 7.56 43.55 -39.32
CA ARG A 3 7.37 43.79 -37.87
C ARG A 3 6.27 42.89 -37.28
N LEU A 4 6.09 41.72 -37.88
CA LEU A 4 5.03 40.76 -37.51
C LEU A 4 5.57 39.34 -37.29
N ARG A 5 6.90 39.18 -37.22
CA ARG A 5 7.58 37.89 -37.00
C ARG A 5 8.39 37.85 -35.71
N LEU A 6 8.13 38.81 -34.81
CA LEU A 6 8.75 38.87 -33.49
C LEU A 6 7.70 38.92 -32.38
N THR A 7 6.56 38.26 -32.60
CA THR A 7 5.57 37.96 -31.56
C THR A 7 5.26 36.46 -31.48
N ILE A 8 5.89 35.64 -32.33
CA ILE A 8 5.81 34.17 -32.33
C ILE A 8 7.07 33.57 -31.67
N ALA A 9 7.57 34.23 -30.62
CA ALA A 9 8.71 33.73 -29.85
C ALA A 9 8.39 33.63 -28.34
N ILE A 10 7.19 34.02 -27.90
CA ILE A 10 6.81 34.06 -26.47
C ILE A 10 5.47 33.34 -26.20
N ALA A 11 4.83 32.74 -27.21
CA ALA A 11 3.58 31.99 -27.05
C ALA A 11 3.77 30.46 -27.06
N ALA A 12 5.02 29.97 -27.13
CA ALA A 12 5.35 28.54 -27.19
C ALA A 12 6.28 28.11 -26.03
N ALA A 13 6.15 28.76 -24.87
CA ALA A 13 6.95 28.47 -23.67
C ALA A 13 6.09 28.33 -22.40
N SER A 14 4.78 28.08 -22.54
CA SER A 14 3.86 27.85 -21.42
C SER A 14 3.32 26.41 -21.39
N LEU A 15 3.93 25.50 -22.16
CA LEU A 15 3.59 24.08 -22.13
C LEU A 15 4.37 23.40 -20.99
N SER A 16 3.65 23.22 -19.88
CA SER A 16 3.79 22.07 -18.97
C SER A 16 4.97 22.08 -17.98
N ILE A 17 5.10 23.13 -17.17
CA ILE A 17 5.76 23.02 -15.86
C ILE A 17 4.68 22.83 -14.78
N ALA A 18 3.95 21.72 -14.86
CA ALA A 18 3.09 21.23 -13.77
C ALA A 18 3.48 19.80 -13.37
N ALA A 19 4.67 19.33 -13.75
CA ALA A 19 5.29 18.14 -13.19
C ALA A 19 6.15 18.48 -11.95
N PHE A 20 5.80 19.55 -11.23
CA PHE A 20 6.20 19.63 -9.83
C PHE A 20 5.41 18.55 -9.14
N SER A 21 6.12 17.49 -8.75
CA SER A 21 5.73 16.54 -7.74
C SER A 21 4.73 17.19 -6.79
N GLU A 22 3.43 16.92 -6.97
CA GLU A 22 2.51 16.86 -5.86
C GLU A 22 3.15 15.79 -4.98
N GLY A 23 4.13 16.21 -4.17
CA GLY A 23 4.57 15.49 -3.00
C GLY A 23 3.27 15.33 -2.25
N ALA A 24 2.66 14.17 -2.49
CA ALA A 24 1.26 14.00 -2.30
C ALA A 24 0.99 14.48 -0.88
N ALA A 25 0.10 15.45 -0.73
CA ALA A 25 -0.79 15.41 0.41
C ALA A 25 -1.66 14.14 0.24
N ALA A 26 -1.03 12.96 0.13
CA ALA A 26 -1.63 11.69 0.35
C ALA A 26 -2.15 11.85 1.76
N GLN A 27 -3.48 11.97 1.88
CA GLN A 27 -4.14 12.09 3.17
C GLN A 27 -3.49 11.09 4.10
N SER A 28 -2.85 11.60 5.15
CA SER A 28 -2.16 10.75 6.11
C SER A 28 -3.20 9.77 6.64
N LYS A 29 -2.98 8.47 6.44
CA LYS A 29 -3.86 7.45 6.99
C LYS A 29 -3.95 7.67 8.50
N THR A 30 -5.16 7.65 9.01
CA THR A 30 -5.42 7.63 10.44
C THR A 30 -4.79 6.38 11.04
N ARG A 31 -4.51 6.42 12.34
CA ARG A 31 -4.02 5.24 13.07
C ARG A 31 -4.94 4.04 12.88
N GLN A 32 -6.25 4.26 12.84
CA GLN A 32 -7.24 3.19 12.66
C GLN A 32 -7.11 2.53 11.29
N GLU A 33 -6.94 3.32 10.23
CA GLU A 33 -6.75 2.79 8.87
C GLU A 33 -5.45 1.99 8.77
N VAL A 34 -4.35 2.48 9.36
CA VAL A 34 -3.08 1.73 9.38
C VAL A 34 -3.22 0.40 10.14
N LEU A 35 -3.95 0.39 11.26
CA LEU A 35 -4.17 -0.85 12.01
C LEU A 35 -4.99 -1.85 11.19
N GLN A 36 -6.04 -1.40 10.50
CA GLN A 36 -6.83 -2.25 9.61
C GLN A 36 -5.97 -2.86 8.50
N GLU A 37 -5.09 -2.08 7.88
CA GLU A 37 -4.15 -2.59 6.86
C GLU A 37 -3.15 -3.59 7.43
N LEU A 38 -2.68 -3.39 8.66
CA LEU A 38 -1.78 -4.33 9.32
C LEU A 38 -2.47 -5.65 9.67
N LEU A 39 -3.75 -5.61 10.05
CA LEU A 39 -4.55 -6.81 10.27
C LEU A 39 -4.76 -7.56 8.94
N GLN A 40 -5.12 -6.85 7.87
CA GLN A 40 -5.22 -7.44 6.53
C GLN A 40 -3.89 -8.07 6.08
N ALA A 41 -2.78 -7.37 6.24
CA ALA A 41 -1.46 -7.90 5.88
C ALA A 41 -1.05 -9.14 6.70
N ARG A 42 -1.52 -9.23 7.96
CA ARG A 42 -1.34 -10.42 8.80
C ARG A 42 -2.19 -11.59 8.29
N HIS A 43 -3.45 -11.33 7.96
CA HIS A 43 -4.36 -12.30 7.35
C HIS A 43 -3.77 -12.86 6.05
N ASP A 44 -3.24 -11.97 5.21
CA ASP A 44 -2.60 -12.32 3.94
C ASP A 44 -1.24 -13.04 4.11
N GLY A 45 -0.72 -13.15 5.33
CA GLY A 45 0.54 -13.84 5.65
C GLY A 45 1.80 -13.10 5.23
N VAL A 46 1.69 -11.84 4.78
CA VAL A 46 2.82 -11.07 4.22
C VAL A 46 3.68 -10.39 5.28
N ILE A 47 3.30 -10.45 6.56
CA ILE A 47 4.12 -9.94 7.66
C ILE A 47 5.10 -11.04 8.13
N PRO A 48 6.42 -10.91 7.87
CA PRO A 48 7.39 -11.88 8.38
C PRO A 48 7.54 -11.76 9.89
N SER A 49 7.75 -12.90 10.57
CA SER A 49 7.97 -12.93 12.02
C SER A 49 9.34 -12.39 12.44
N THR A 50 10.33 -12.46 11.55
CA THR A 50 11.69 -11.96 11.78
C THR A 50 12.05 -10.87 10.79
N LYS A 51 13.00 -10.00 11.15
CA LYS A 51 13.47 -8.91 10.28
C LYS A 51 14.34 -9.38 9.13
N GLN A 52 14.89 -10.59 9.21
CA GLN A 52 15.81 -11.16 8.23
C GLN A 52 15.07 -11.74 7.02
N ASP A 53 13.79 -12.05 7.19
CA ASP A 53 12.93 -12.67 6.18
C ASP A 53 12.18 -11.62 5.34
N TYR A 54 12.77 -10.43 5.15
CA TYR A 54 12.18 -9.37 4.34
C TYR A 54 12.98 -9.16 3.04
N PRO A 55 12.31 -9.19 1.87
CA PRO A 55 10.89 -9.50 1.66
C PRO A 55 10.57 -10.99 1.90
N PRO A 56 9.35 -11.33 2.37
CA PRO A 56 8.99 -12.71 2.64
C PRO A 56 8.96 -13.55 1.36
N SER A 57 9.51 -14.76 1.42
CA SER A 57 9.39 -15.70 0.31
C SER A 57 7.95 -16.20 0.15
N PRO A 58 7.51 -16.65 -1.04
CA PRO A 58 6.17 -17.20 -1.23
C PRO A 58 5.85 -18.36 -0.29
N ALA A 59 6.83 -19.22 0.00
CA ALA A 59 6.68 -20.32 0.95
C ALA A 59 6.45 -19.83 2.39
N LEU A 60 7.10 -18.73 2.79
CA LEU A 60 6.85 -18.12 4.10
C LEU A 60 5.47 -17.48 4.17
N VAL A 61 5.03 -16.82 3.10
CA VAL A 61 3.67 -16.25 3.02
C VAL A 61 2.62 -17.36 3.20
N GLU A 62 2.75 -18.47 2.48
CA GLU A 62 1.80 -19.58 2.60
C GLU A 62 1.81 -20.21 3.99
N ARG A 63 3.00 -20.47 4.55
CA ARG A 63 3.13 -20.97 5.93
C ARG A 63 2.46 -20.02 6.93
N ASN A 64 2.65 -18.71 6.78
CA ASN A 64 2.06 -17.73 7.68
C ASN A 64 0.52 -17.71 7.56
N ARG A 65 -0.03 -17.85 6.34
CA ARG A 65 -1.47 -18.01 6.11
C ARG A 65 -2.03 -19.26 6.77
N GLU A 66 -1.33 -20.40 6.65
CA GLU A 66 -1.73 -21.66 7.29
C GLU A 66 -1.79 -21.53 8.81
N ILE A 67 -0.75 -20.93 9.42
CA ILE A 67 -0.71 -20.67 10.86
C ILE A 67 -1.85 -19.72 11.27
N HIS A 68 -2.03 -18.63 10.51
CA HIS A 68 -3.07 -17.65 10.78
C HIS A 68 -4.47 -18.29 10.74
N ARG A 69 -4.75 -19.04 9.67
CA ARG A 69 -5.97 -19.83 9.49
C ARG A 69 -6.22 -20.81 10.64
N ALA A 70 -5.20 -21.57 11.05
CA ALA A 70 -5.36 -22.57 12.11
C ALA A 70 -5.64 -21.93 13.48
N THR A 71 -5.07 -20.75 13.74
CA THR A 71 -5.14 -20.08 15.05
C THR A 71 -6.33 -19.12 15.19
N VAL A 72 -6.70 -18.43 14.11
CA VAL A 72 -7.75 -17.39 14.10
C VAL A 72 -9.08 -17.91 13.56
N HIS A 73 -9.03 -18.75 12.52
CA HIS A 73 -10.19 -19.22 11.75
C HIS A 73 -10.47 -20.72 11.91
N GLY A 74 -9.89 -21.36 12.92
CA GLY A 74 -10.15 -22.78 13.23
C GLY A 74 -9.81 -23.78 12.11
N GLY A 75 -8.97 -23.41 11.14
CA GLY A 75 -8.58 -24.29 10.03
C GLY A 75 -9.47 -24.22 8.79
N GLU A 76 -10.38 -23.26 8.68
CA GLU A 76 -11.18 -23.02 7.46
C GLU A 76 -10.32 -22.87 6.19
N GLN A 77 -10.66 -23.49 5.07
CA GLN A 77 -9.73 -23.55 3.92
C GLN A 77 -9.39 -22.18 3.30
N ALA A 78 -10.37 -21.29 3.21
CA ALA A 78 -10.21 -19.97 2.61
C ALA A 78 -11.03 -18.94 3.42
N PRO A 79 -10.57 -18.60 4.64
CA PRO A 79 -11.26 -17.63 5.46
C PRO A 79 -11.18 -16.26 4.79
N MET A 80 -12.25 -15.49 4.90
CA MET A 80 -12.23 -14.07 4.51
C MET A 80 -11.70 -13.23 5.68
N PHE A 81 -11.21 -12.02 5.38
CA PHE A 81 -10.94 -11.04 6.42
C PHE A 81 -12.25 -10.64 7.11
N ASP A 82 -12.39 -10.97 8.40
CA ASP A 82 -13.63 -10.82 9.15
C ASP A 82 -13.41 -10.42 10.62
N ALA A 83 -14.46 -10.54 11.44
CA ALA A 83 -14.42 -10.16 12.86
C ALA A 83 -13.44 -11.01 13.70
N HIS A 84 -12.98 -12.16 13.23
CA HIS A 84 -11.94 -12.95 13.91
C HIS A 84 -10.58 -12.27 13.81
N ASP A 85 -10.29 -11.60 12.68
CA ASP A 85 -9.04 -10.87 12.47
C ASP A 85 -8.94 -9.63 13.37
N GLU A 86 -10.05 -8.94 13.62
CA GLU A 86 -10.08 -7.75 14.49
C GLU A 86 -9.81 -8.06 15.97
N ARG A 87 -10.03 -9.31 16.39
CA ARG A 87 -9.73 -9.78 17.75
C ARG A 87 -8.23 -9.98 17.98
N VAL A 88 -7.44 -10.06 16.90
CA VAL A 88 -6.00 -10.22 16.98
C VAL A 88 -5.38 -8.89 17.40
N THR A 89 -4.97 -8.80 18.66
CA THR A 89 -4.32 -7.58 19.16
C THR A 89 -2.99 -7.35 18.44
N VAL A 90 -2.87 -6.22 17.75
CA VAL A 90 -1.57 -5.74 17.25
C VAL A 90 -0.72 -5.36 18.47
N ARG A 91 0.31 -6.16 18.76
CA ARG A 91 1.29 -5.91 19.83
C ARG A 91 2.42 -5.02 19.35
#